data_AF-A0A2I1IPR2-F1
#
_entry.id   AF-A0A2I1IPR2-F1
#
_cell.length_a   1.000
_cell.length_b   1.000
_cell.length_c   1.000
_cell.angle_alpha   90.00
_cell.angle_beta   90.00
_cell.angle_gamma   90.00
#
_symmetry.space_group_name_H-M   'P 1'
#
loop_
_entity.id
_entity.type
_entity.pdbx_description
1 polymer ?
#
loop_
_entity_poly.entity_id
_entity_poly.type
_entity_poly.pdbx_seq_one_letter_code
_entity_poly.pdbx_strand_id
1 'polypeptide(L)'
;MKAADKNWNLNLSELLNDEAFLRTFEPENPALFVRKPDGLGWDINAGALAVKAGLIRPDDSLGDLRAYISPRVARALSIAPVAGAAALCLAAASLSRGRALATGWDWHGRPRRFATGAKATLPAALASLGAAALASRAKNQGADVAASGRALGIQATAALLLRAAATSKAGKSNPVVFAALAAYPLVSTSILVSVVRHGLNRVQQSLTKKEGTDQ
;
A
#
# COMPACT_ATOMS: atom_id res chain seq x y z
N MET A 1 -13.87 -37.13 31.64
CA MET A 1 -12.99 -36.19 30.89
C MET A 1 -13.88 -35.18 30.17
N LYS A 2 -13.94 -33.93 30.63
CA LYS A 2 -14.71 -32.86 29.98
C LYS A 2 -13.87 -32.28 28.83
N ALA A 3 -14.40 -32.31 27.61
CA ALA A 3 -13.83 -31.59 26.48
C ALA A 3 -13.95 -30.08 26.76
N ALA A 4 -12.82 -29.38 26.68
CA ALA A 4 -12.78 -27.93 26.82
C ALA A 4 -13.37 -27.31 25.54
N ASP A 5 -14.54 -26.68 25.67
CA ASP A 5 -15.08 -25.77 24.65
C ASP A 5 -14.10 -24.60 24.48
N LYS A 6 -13.30 -24.67 23.42
CA LYS A 6 -12.39 -23.62 23.02
C LYS A 6 -13.20 -22.59 22.24
N ASN A 7 -13.84 -21.66 22.96
CA ASN A 7 -14.49 -20.49 22.37
C ASN A 7 -13.45 -19.63 21.65
N TRP A 8 -13.36 -19.77 20.33
CA TRP A 8 -12.65 -18.84 19.46
C TRP A 8 -13.50 -17.58 19.27
N ASN A 9 -13.62 -16.78 20.33
CA ASN A 9 -14.04 -15.39 20.17
C ASN A 9 -12.88 -14.63 19.52
N LEU A 10 -12.80 -14.72 18.18
CA LEU A 10 -12.03 -13.78 17.38
C LEU A 10 -12.71 -12.43 17.55
N ASN A 11 -12.20 -11.63 18.48
CA ASN A 11 -12.57 -10.24 18.66
C ASN A 11 -12.08 -9.49 17.42
N LEU A 12 -12.88 -9.55 16.34
CA LEU A 12 -12.60 -8.91 15.06
C LEU A 12 -12.36 -7.40 15.24
N SER A 13 -12.94 -6.79 16.28
CA SER A 13 -12.66 -5.41 16.69
C SER A 13 -11.23 -5.18 17.19
N GLU A 14 -10.61 -6.10 17.93
CA GLU A 14 -9.21 -5.97 18.40
C GLU A 14 -8.20 -6.22 17.28
N LEU A 15 -8.47 -7.16 16.38
CA LEU A 15 -7.68 -7.38 15.15
C LEU A 15 -7.70 -6.17 14.19
N LEU A 16 -8.63 -5.24 14.40
CA LEU A 16 -8.95 -4.13 13.50
C LEU A 16 -8.86 -2.76 14.20
N ASN A 17 -8.25 -2.70 15.39
CA ASN A 17 -7.99 -1.46 16.15
C ASN A 17 -6.64 -0.83 15.76
N ASP A 18 -6.51 0.47 16.07
CA ASP A 18 -5.50 1.45 15.66
C ASP A 18 -4.00 1.04 15.71
N GLU A 19 -3.63 -0.08 16.34
CA GLU A 19 -2.25 -0.59 16.36
C GLU A 19 -1.75 -1.06 14.97
N ALA A 20 -2.64 -1.57 14.11
CA ALA A 20 -2.27 -1.99 12.75
C ALA A 20 -1.98 -0.79 11.81
N PHE A 21 -2.49 0.39 12.17
CA PHE A 21 -2.21 1.66 11.51
C PHE A 21 -0.82 2.20 11.89
N LEU A 22 -0.45 2.07 13.17
CA LEU A 22 0.84 2.51 13.70
C LEU A 22 1.99 1.60 13.24
N ARG A 23 1.84 0.27 13.25
CA ARG A 23 2.97 -0.68 13.09
C ARG A 23 3.67 -0.78 11.72
N THR A 24 3.03 -0.41 10.62
CA THR A 24 3.68 -0.50 9.28
C THR A 24 4.43 0.80 8.92
N PHE A 25 4.23 1.87 9.67
CA PHE A 25 5.02 3.09 9.56
C PHE A 25 5.46 3.55 10.95
N GLU A 26 6.40 2.80 11.52
CA GLU A 26 7.08 3.13 12.77
C GLU A 26 8.52 3.52 12.43
N PRO A 27 8.81 4.79 12.14
CA PRO A 27 10.17 5.23 11.84
C PRO A 27 11.12 4.99 13.02
N GLU A 28 10.59 4.97 14.25
CA GLU A 28 11.30 4.66 15.49
C GLU A 28 11.70 3.18 15.62
N ASN A 29 10.97 2.27 14.98
CA ASN A 29 11.25 0.84 15.02
C ASN A 29 12.24 0.47 13.90
N PRO A 30 13.50 0.08 14.19
CA PRO A 30 14.51 -0.15 13.15
C PRO A 30 14.30 -1.45 12.34
N ALA A 31 13.36 -2.31 12.75
CA ALA A 31 13.08 -3.57 12.07
C ALA A 31 12.39 -3.33 10.72
N LEU A 32 13.00 -3.84 9.63
CA LEU A 32 12.41 -3.77 8.29
C LEU A 32 11.21 -4.70 8.11
N PHE A 33 11.19 -5.82 8.83
CA PHE A 33 10.13 -6.82 8.78
C PHE A 33 9.43 -6.86 10.13
N VAL A 34 8.13 -6.58 10.14
CA VAL A 34 7.28 -6.59 11.34
C VAL A 34 6.24 -7.69 11.19
N ARG A 35 5.92 -8.41 12.26
CA ARG A 35 4.93 -9.50 12.20
C ARG A 35 3.53 -8.93 11.96
N LYS A 36 2.72 -9.63 11.15
CA LYS A 36 1.33 -9.27 10.95
C LYS A 36 0.48 -9.51 12.22
N PRO A 37 -0.60 -8.72 12.44
CA PRO A 37 -1.47 -8.87 13.62
C PRO A 37 -2.16 -10.23 13.74
N ASP A 38 -2.44 -10.88 12.61
CA ASP A 38 -3.03 -12.22 12.55
C ASP A 38 -2.00 -13.35 12.80
N GLY A 39 -0.75 -12.99 13.10
CA GLY A 39 0.37 -13.91 13.35
C GLY A 39 0.91 -14.60 12.09
N LEU A 40 0.36 -14.31 10.91
CA LEU A 40 0.66 -15.00 9.66
C LEU A 40 1.53 -14.14 8.73
N GLY A 41 2.84 -14.27 8.91
CA GLY A 41 3.85 -13.70 8.04
C GLY A 41 4.36 -12.32 8.48
N TRP A 42 4.97 -11.62 7.53
CA TRP A 42 5.68 -10.36 7.75
C TRP A 42 5.09 -9.25 6.90
N ASP A 43 5.11 -8.04 7.42
CA ASP A 43 4.88 -6.78 6.72
C ASP A 43 6.20 -5.99 6.66
N ILE A 44 6.31 -5.08 5.70
CA ILE A 44 7.49 -4.21 5.55
C ILE A 44 7.23 -2.92 6.33
N ASN A 45 8.09 -2.58 7.28
CA ASN A 45 8.05 -1.28 7.93
C ASN A 45 8.58 -0.21 6.97
N ALA A 46 7.66 0.53 6.36
CA ALA A 46 7.99 1.60 5.43
C ALA A 46 8.72 2.76 6.10
N GLY A 47 8.50 2.97 7.42
CA GLY A 47 9.22 3.96 8.23
C GLY A 47 10.68 3.59 8.39
N ALA A 48 10.97 2.36 8.82
CA ALA A 48 12.35 1.84 8.91
C ALA A 48 13.09 1.89 7.56
N LEU A 49 12.40 1.58 6.47
CA LEU A 49 12.96 1.67 5.11
C LEU A 49 13.35 3.11 4.77
N ALA A 50 12.45 4.07 5.04
CA ALA A 50 12.68 5.48 4.79
C ALA A 50 13.81 6.06 5.65
N VAL A 51 13.88 5.69 6.93
CA VAL A 51 14.96 6.08 7.84
C VAL A 51 16.31 5.54 7.36
N LYS A 52 16.37 4.24 7.01
CA LYS A 52 17.60 3.62 6.46
C LYS A 52 18.02 4.23 5.12
N ALA A 53 17.07 4.73 4.34
CA ALA A 53 17.33 5.48 3.10
C ALA A 53 17.68 6.96 3.34
N GLY A 54 17.71 7.44 4.59
CA GLY A 54 18.00 8.83 4.93
C GLY A 54 16.90 9.82 4.50
N LEU A 55 15.67 9.35 4.29
CA LEU A 55 14.59 10.18 3.76
C LEU A 55 13.80 10.94 4.82
N ILE A 56 13.73 10.39 6.03
CA ILE A 56 13.06 10.90 7.23
C ILE A 56 13.89 10.54 8.46
N ARG A 57 13.63 11.18 9.60
CA ARG A 57 14.26 10.86 10.88
C ARG A 57 13.41 9.85 11.69
N PRO A 58 14.01 9.11 12.64
CA PRO A 58 13.26 8.17 13.48
C PRO A 58 12.14 8.81 14.31
N ASP A 59 12.27 10.10 14.64
CA ASP A 59 11.29 10.90 15.40
C ASP A 59 10.16 11.48 14.53
N ASP A 60 10.20 11.34 13.20
CA ASP A 60 9.18 11.89 12.30
C ASP A 60 7.95 10.97 12.21
N SER A 61 7.19 10.84 13.31
CA SER A 61 6.00 10.00 13.39
C SER A 61 4.81 10.58 12.59
N LEU A 62 4.03 9.73 11.91
CA LEU A 62 2.82 10.18 11.20
C LEU A 62 1.71 10.64 12.17
N GLY A 63 1.69 10.10 13.39
CA GLY A 63 0.72 10.48 14.42
C GLY A 63 0.82 11.96 14.77
N ASP A 64 2.05 12.43 15.03
CA ASP A 64 2.32 13.80 15.44
C ASP A 64 2.10 14.80 14.30
N LEU A 65 2.45 14.38 13.07
CA LEU A 65 2.31 15.23 11.88
C LEU A 65 0.87 15.28 11.35
N ARG A 66 -0.04 14.43 11.83
CA ARG A 66 -1.42 14.33 11.34
C ARG A 66 -2.16 15.67 11.38
N ALA A 67 -1.95 16.45 12.43
CA ALA A 67 -2.57 17.77 12.60
C ALA A 67 -2.11 18.81 11.55
N TYR A 68 -0.93 18.60 10.95
CA TYR A 68 -0.31 19.50 9.99
C TYR A 68 -0.53 19.07 8.52
N ILE A 69 -1.13 17.90 8.29
CA ILE A 69 -1.49 17.45 6.94
C ILE A 69 -2.61 18.36 6.40
N SER A 70 -2.39 18.91 5.21
CA SER A 70 -3.40 19.78 4.60
C SER A 70 -4.68 19.00 4.23
N PRO A 71 -5.88 19.62 4.34
CA PRO A 71 -7.13 18.98 3.93
C PRO A 71 -7.14 18.52 2.47
N ARG A 72 -6.38 19.21 1.60
CA ARG A 72 -6.21 18.83 0.18
C ARG A 72 -5.47 17.51 0.03
N VAL A 73 -4.36 17.31 0.75
CA VAL A 73 -3.58 16.07 0.73
C VAL A 73 -4.40 14.92 1.32
N ALA A 74 -5.06 15.15 2.46
CA ALA A 74 -5.94 14.16 3.07
C ALA A 74 -7.07 13.74 2.12
N ARG A 75 -7.74 14.71 1.47
CA ARG A 75 -8.79 14.43 0.49
C ARG A 75 -8.27 13.64 -0.71
N ALA A 76 -7.12 14.02 -1.25
CA ALA A 76 -6.50 13.32 -2.38
C ALA A 76 -6.21 11.85 -2.03
N LEU A 77 -5.59 11.61 -0.87
CA LEU A 77 -5.30 10.25 -0.40
C LEU A 77 -6.57 9.44 -0.15
N SER A 78 -7.64 10.07 0.34
CA SER A 78 -8.90 9.36 0.59
C SER A 78 -9.62 8.89 -0.68
N ILE A 79 -9.38 9.56 -1.82
CA ILE A 79 -10.05 9.25 -3.10
C ILE A 79 -9.16 8.37 -3.98
N ALA A 80 -7.84 8.52 -3.87
CA ALA A 80 -6.88 7.87 -4.76
C ALA A 80 -7.01 6.34 -4.82
N PRO A 81 -7.17 5.58 -3.72
CA PRO A 81 -7.38 4.14 -3.77
C PRO A 81 -8.65 3.75 -4.52
N VAL A 82 -9.75 4.49 -4.36
CA VAL A 82 -11.01 4.20 -5.07
C VAL A 82 -10.85 4.45 -6.57
N ALA A 83 -10.24 5.58 -6.94
CA ALA A 83 -9.96 5.91 -8.34
C ALA A 83 -9.00 4.90 -8.99
N GLY A 84 -7.93 4.50 -8.29
CA GLY A 84 -6.98 3.50 -8.75
C GLY A 84 -7.63 2.13 -8.94
N ALA A 85 -8.54 1.73 -8.04
CA ALA A 85 -9.31 0.51 -8.18
C ALA A 85 -10.26 0.52 -9.38
N ALA A 86 -10.98 1.62 -9.58
CA ALA A 86 -11.83 1.80 -10.75
C ALA A 86 -11.02 1.69 -12.05
N ALA A 87 -9.90 2.41 -12.15
CA ALA A 87 -9.03 2.36 -13.33
C ALA A 87 -8.50 0.95 -13.62
N LEU A 88 -8.09 0.22 -12.58
CA LEU A 88 -7.63 -1.16 -12.71
C LEU A 88 -8.72 -2.14 -13.12
N CYS A 89 -9.93 -1.98 -12.61
CA CYS A 89 -11.07 -2.80 -13.02
C CYS A 89 -11.42 -2.57 -14.50
N LEU A 90 -11.40 -1.31 -14.94
CA LEU A 90 -11.60 -0.97 -16.36
C LEU A 90 -10.52 -1.59 -17.25
N ALA A 91 -9.25 -1.51 -16.84
CA ALA A 91 -8.14 -2.14 -17.54
C ALA A 91 -8.25 -3.68 -17.55
N ALA A 92 -8.67 -4.29 -16.44
CA ALA A 92 -8.88 -5.73 -16.34
C ALA A 92 -10.03 -6.19 -17.23
N ALA A 93 -11.12 -5.42 -17.31
CA ALA A 93 -12.30 -5.70 -18.13
C ALA A 93 -12.04 -5.46 -19.63
N SER A 94 -11.15 -4.54 -19.99
CA SER A 94 -10.74 -4.37 -21.39
C SER A 94 -9.84 -5.54 -21.83
N LEU A 95 -8.87 -5.91 -21.00
CA LEU A 95 -7.94 -7.01 -21.26
C LEU A 95 -8.58 -8.40 -21.17
N SER A 96 -9.72 -8.55 -20.49
CA SER A 96 -10.41 -9.83 -20.36
C SER A 96 -11.03 -10.32 -21.68
N ARG A 97 -11.25 -9.42 -22.65
CA ARG A 97 -11.89 -9.72 -23.93
C ARG A 97 -10.89 -10.34 -24.92
N GLY A 98 -11.08 -11.63 -25.21
CA GLY A 98 -10.57 -12.29 -26.43
C GLY A 98 -9.08 -12.58 -26.52
N ARG A 99 -8.25 -12.21 -25.54
CA ARG A 99 -6.79 -12.42 -25.58
C ARG A 99 -6.32 -13.41 -24.51
N ALA A 100 -5.44 -14.32 -24.90
CA ALA A 100 -4.66 -15.09 -23.94
C ALA A 100 -3.57 -14.17 -23.35
N LEU A 101 -3.54 -14.04 -22.03
CA LEU A 101 -2.58 -13.20 -21.31
C LEU A 101 -1.58 -14.07 -20.58
N ALA A 102 -0.34 -13.57 -20.48
CA ALA A 102 0.71 -14.27 -19.77
C ALA A 102 0.39 -14.37 -18.27
N THR A 103 0.65 -15.54 -17.69
CA THR A 103 0.49 -15.83 -16.26
C THR A 103 1.63 -16.72 -15.75
N GLY A 104 1.91 -16.61 -14.46
CA GLY A 104 2.90 -17.42 -13.75
C GLY A 104 4.31 -17.26 -14.31
N TRP A 105 5.08 -16.29 -13.80
CA TRP A 105 6.43 -16.03 -14.27
C TRP A 105 7.47 -16.91 -13.56
N ASP A 106 8.54 -17.26 -14.26
CA ASP A 106 9.74 -17.83 -13.63
C ASP A 106 10.65 -16.75 -13.02
N TRP A 107 11.75 -17.17 -12.40
CA TRP A 107 12.70 -16.27 -11.76
C TRP A 107 13.47 -15.38 -12.75
N HIS A 108 13.45 -15.70 -14.05
CA HIS A 108 14.00 -14.86 -15.12
C HIS A 108 12.95 -13.90 -15.71
N GLY A 109 11.73 -13.88 -15.17
CA GLY A 109 10.63 -13.06 -15.67
C GLY A 109 10.04 -13.55 -17.00
N ARG A 110 10.24 -14.83 -17.36
CA ARG A 110 9.61 -15.44 -18.53
C ARG A 110 8.24 -16.01 -18.15
N PRO A 111 7.19 -15.81 -18.97
CA PRO A 111 5.88 -16.35 -18.68
C PRO A 111 5.88 -17.88 -18.85
N ARG A 112 5.40 -18.63 -17.85
CA ARG A 112 5.29 -20.09 -17.91
C ARG A 112 4.03 -20.54 -18.63
N ARG A 113 2.95 -19.73 -18.58
CA ARG A 113 1.63 -20.09 -19.10
C ARG A 113 0.94 -18.88 -19.71
N PHE A 114 -0.07 -19.15 -20.52
CA PHE A 114 -1.03 -18.16 -20.99
C PHE A 114 -2.43 -18.62 -20.60
N ALA A 115 -3.22 -17.73 -20.03
CA ALA A 115 -4.59 -18.01 -19.61
C ALA A 115 -5.56 -17.08 -20.32
N THR A 116 -6.84 -17.45 -20.37
CA THR A 116 -7.91 -16.57 -20.84
C THR A 116 -7.87 -15.24 -20.11
N GLY A 117 -8.08 -14.12 -20.82
CA GLY A 117 -8.01 -12.78 -20.26
C GLY A 117 -8.75 -12.64 -18.92
N ALA A 118 -9.99 -13.12 -18.81
CA ALA A 118 -10.75 -13.08 -17.56
C ALA A 118 -10.02 -13.75 -16.38
N LYS A 119 -9.51 -14.98 -16.56
CA LYS A 119 -8.77 -15.69 -15.50
C LYS A 119 -7.45 -14.99 -15.14
N ALA A 120 -6.79 -14.38 -16.12
CA ALA A 120 -5.50 -13.72 -15.92
C ALA A 120 -5.63 -12.35 -15.24
N THR A 121 -6.70 -11.60 -15.49
CA THR A 121 -6.88 -10.25 -14.93
C THR A 121 -7.63 -10.23 -13.59
N LEU A 122 -8.42 -11.27 -13.29
CA LEU A 122 -9.22 -11.35 -12.06
C LEU A 122 -8.42 -11.13 -10.76
N PRO A 123 -7.24 -11.74 -10.54
CA PRO A 123 -6.49 -11.53 -9.31
C PRO A 123 -6.09 -10.06 -9.10
N ALA A 124 -5.69 -9.37 -10.16
CA ALA A 124 -5.30 -7.96 -10.10
C ALA A 124 -6.49 -7.05 -9.77
N ALA A 125 -7.66 -7.32 -10.37
CA ALA A 125 -8.89 -6.58 -10.08
C ALA A 125 -9.36 -6.81 -8.63
N LEU A 126 -9.36 -8.06 -8.16
CA LEU A 126 -9.78 -8.39 -6.79
C LEU A 126 -8.82 -7.80 -5.74
N ALA A 127 -7.50 -7.91 -5.96
CA ALA A 127 -6.51 -7.31 -5.07
C ALA A 127 -6.68 -5.79 -4.97
N SER A 128 -6.93 -5.15 -6.11
CA SER A 128 -7.13 -3.70 -6.20
C SER A 128 -8.41 -3.22 -5.50
N LEU A 129 -9.53 -3.92 -5.71
CA LEU A 129 -10.80 -3.64 -5.02
C LEU A 129 -10.71 -3.89 -3.52
N GLY A 130 -10.11 -5.02 -3.11
CA GLY A 130 -9.88 -5.33 -1.70
C GLY A 130 -9.03 -4.27 -1.01
N ALA A 131 -7.95 -3.82 -1.67
CA ALA A 131 -7.11 -2.74 -1.17
C ALA A 131 -7.88 -1.41 -1.00
N ALA A 132 -8.70 -1.03 -1.97
CA ALA A 132 -9.51 0.19 -1.88
C ALA A 132 -10.59 0.10 -0.79
N ALA A 133 -11.20 -1.08 -0.62
CA ALA A 133 -12.18 -1.32 0.45
C ALA A 133 -11.53 -1.22 1.84
N LEU A 134 -10.35 -1.81 2.01
CA LEU A 134 -9.59 -1.71 3.25
C LEU A 134 -9.15 -0.27 3.55
N ALA A 135 -8.68 0.48 2.55
CA ALA A 135 -8.36 1.90 2.73
C ALA A 135 -9.59 2.74 3.10
N SER A 136 -10.72 2.49 2.44
CA SER A 136 -12.00 3.18 2.76
C SER A 136 -12.49 2.87 4.17
N ARG A 137 -12.28 1.63 4.65
CA ARG A 137 -12.59 1.25 6.02
C ARG A 137 -11.67 1.94 7.03
N ALA A 138 -10.36 1.94 6.78
CA ALA A 138 -9.37 2.58 7.65
C ALA A 138 -9.63 4.08 7.79
N LYS A 139 -10.09 4.74 6.71
CA LYS A 139 -10.55 6.13 6.76
C LYS A 139 -11.61 6.37 7.82
N ASN A 140 -12.62 5.50 7.91
CA ASN A 140 -13.70 5.62 8.90
C ASN A 140 -13.20 5.44 10.35
N GLN A 141 -12.03 4.83 10.53
CA GLN A 141 -11.36 4.62 11.81
C GLN A 141 -10.28 5.69 12.10
N GLY A 142 -10.05 6.66 11.19
CA GLY A 142 -9.04 7.71 11.36
C GLY A 142 -7.63 7.34 10.87
N ALA A 143 -7.45 6.15 10.30
CA ALA A 143 -6.20 5.55 9.85
C ALA A 143 -5.90 5.72 8.33
N ASP A 144 -6.23 6.88 7.76
CA ASP A 144 -6.36 7.08 6.30
C ASP A 144 -5.02 6.99 5.52
N VAL A 145 -3.97 7.68 5.97
CA VAL A 145 -2.76 7.92 5.15
C VAL A 145 -1.97 6.64 4.86
N ALA A 146 -1.63 5.87 5.90
CA ALA A 146 -0.87 4.63 5.75
C ALA A 146 -1.65 3.58 4.96
N ALA A 147 -2.96 3.44 5.23
CA ALA A 147 -3.82 2.52 4.50
C ALA A 147 -3.95 2.90 3.02
N SER A 148 -4.11 4.18 2.72
CA SER A 148 -4.13 4.71 1.36
C SER A 148 -2.79 4.51 0.64
N GLY A 149 -1.66 4.70 1.32
CA GLY A 149 -0.32 4.41 0.78
C GLY A 149 -0.12 2.93 0.43
N ARG A 150 -0.53 2.01 1.32
CA ARG A 150 -0.49 0.55 1.06
C ARG A 150 -1.39 0.17 -0.11
N ALA A 151 -2.62 0.71 -0.13
CA ALA A 151 -3.57 0.42 -1.20
C ALA A 151 -3.02 0.86 -2.56
N LEU A 152 -2.44 2.06 -2.65
CA LEU A 152 -1.80 2.55 -3.86
C LEU A 152 -0.57 1.73 -4.26
N GLY A 153 0.21 1.23 -3.30
CA GLY A 153 1.29 0.28 -3.55
C GLY A 153 0.80 -1.04 -4.18
N ILE A 154 -0.26 -1.64 -3.62
CA ILE A 154 -0.87 -2.86 -4.15
C ILE A 154 -1.41 -2.61 -5.57
N GLN A 155 -2.08 -1.47 -5.78
CA GLN A 155 -2.64 -1.08 -7.07
C GLN A 155 -1.54 -0.85 -8.11
N ALA A 156 -0.41 -0.23 -7.74
CA ALA A 156 0.73 -0.08 -8.62
C ALA A 156 1.33 -1.43 -9.04
N THR A 157 1.51 -2.36 -8.09
CA THR A 157 1.93 -3.74 -8.39
C THR A 157 0.93 -4.43 -9.33
N ALA A 158 -0.37 -4.33 -9.05
CA ALA A 158 -1.42 -4.91 -9.89
C ALA A 158 -1.40 -4.33 -11.32
N ALA A 159 -1.21 -3.02 -11.47
CA ALA A 159 -1.10 -2.36 -12.77
C ALA A 159 0.10 -2.86 -13.57
N LEU A 160 1.27 -2.98 -12.93
CA LEU A 160 2.48 -3.48 -13.59
C LEU A 160 2.36 -4.95 -13.95
N LEU A 161 1.72 -5.77 -13.11
CA LEU A 161 1.45 -7.18 -13.45
C LEU A 161 0.47 -7.30 -14.62
N LEU A 162 -0.59 -6.49 -14.68
CA LEU A 162 -1.49 -6.46 -15.84
C LEU A 162 -0.75 -6.02 -17.12
N ARG A 163 0.11 -5.00 -17.02
CA ARG A 163 0.96 -4.57 -18.12
C ARG A 163 1.91 -5.68 -18.56
N ALA A 164 2.55 -6.37 -17.61
CA ALA A 164 3.42 -7.50 -17.91
C ALA A 164 2.65 -8.63 -18.61
N ALA A 165 1.47 -8.97 -18.10
CA ALA A 165 0.58 -9.97 -18.67
C ALA A 165 0.19 -9.67 -20.13
N ALA A 166 -0.08 -8.39 -20.45
CA ALA A 166 -0.46 -7.94 -21.79
C ALA A 166 0.70 -7.85 -22.78
N THR A 167 1.92 -7.60 -22.30
CA THR A 167 3.11 -7.34 -23.14
C THR A 167 4.07 -8.53 -23.27
N SER A 168 3.96 -9.51 -22.37
CA SER A 168 4.79 -10.71 -22.38
C SER A 168 4.56 -11.58 -23.62
N LYS A 169 5.65 -12.19 -24.11
CA LYS A 169 5.67 -13.14 -25.23
C LYS A 169 6.28 -14.46 -24.77
N ALA A 170 5.87 -15.57 -25.38
CA ALA A 170 6.40 -16.89 -25.05
C ALA A 170 7.93 -16.92 -25.24
N GLY A 171 8.64 -17.51 -24.26
CA GLY A 171 10.10 -17.65 -24.27
C GLY A 171 10.90 -16.35 -24.01
N LYS A 172 10.26 -15.18 -23.95
CA LYS A 172 10.94 -13.89 -23.72
C LYS A 172 10.75 -13.42 -22.29
N SER A 173 11.83 -12.93 -21.68
CA SER A 173 11.76 -12.28 -20.37
C SER A 173 11.01 -10.96 -20.48
N ASN A 174 10.25 -10.61 -19.45
CA ASN A 174 9.60 -9.32 -19.32
C ASN A 174 10.07 -8.65 -18.02
N PRO A 175 10.94 -7.63 -18.10
CA PRO A 175 11.49 -7.01 -16.90
C PRO A 175 10.45 -6.25 -16.06
N VAL A 176 9.27 -5.96 -16.62
CA VAL A 176 8.17 -5.29 -15.90
C VAL A 176 7.70 -6.10 -14.69
N VAL A 177 7.87 -7.42 -14.71
CA VAL A 177 7.52 -8.29 -13.56
C VAL A 177 8.38 -7.96 -12.33
N PHE A 178 9.66 -7.67 -12.52
CA PHE A 178 10.55 -7.27 -11.42
C PHE A 178 10.21 -5.87 -10.92
N ALA A 179 9.84 -4.96 -11.82
CA ALA A 179 9.32 -3.66 -11.43
C ALA A 179 8.03 -3.80 -10.61
N ALA A 180 7.15 -4.76 -10.93
CA ALA A 180 5.95 -5.03 -10.16
C ALA A 180 6.23 -5.51 -8.74
N LEU A 181 7.27 -6.33 -8.54
CA LEU A 181 7.73 -6.79 -7.22
C LEU A 181 8.22 -5.61 -6.36
N ALA A 182 8.97 -4.68 -6.96
CA ALA A 182 9.48 -3.51 -6.27
C ALA A 182 8.42 -2.41 -6.05
N ALA A 183 7.33 -2.41 -6.81
CA ALA A 183 6.36 -1.32 -6.80
C ALA A 183 5.65 -1.12 -5.46
N TYR A 184 5.26 -2.19 -4.77
CA TYR A 184 4.59 -2.07 -3.47
C TYR A 184 5.44 -1.29 -2.44
N PRO A 185 6.67 -1.72 -2.09
CA PRO A 185 7.47 -1.00 -1.11
C PRO A 185 7.85 0.40 -1.61
N LEU A 186 8.19 0.57 -2.89
CA LEU A 186 8.59 1.87 -3.42
C LEU A 186 7.46 2.89 -3.37
N VAL A 187 6.26 2.53 -3.85
CA VAL A 187 5.13 3.45 -3.92
C VAL A 187 4.58 3.75 -2.52
N SER A 188 4.42 2.73 -1.68
CA SER A 188 3.91 2.94 -0.32
C SER A 188 4.86 3.82 0.51
N THR A 189 6.17 3.54 0.50
CA THR A 189 7.16 4.36 1.21
C THR A 189 7.23 5.77 0.63
N SER A 190 7.22 5.94 -0.70
CA SER A 190 7.28 7.26 -1.33
C SER A 190 6.10 8.15 -0.91
N ILE A 191 4.89 7.60 -0.91
CA ILE A 191 3.69 8.33 -0.47
C ILE A 191 3.82 8.78 0.99
N LEU A 192 4.24 7.87 1.87
CA LEU A 192 4.35 8.17 3.30
C LEU A 192 5.43 9.22 3.57
N VAL A 193 6.61 9.08 2.94
CA VAL A 193 7.69 10.08 3.02
C VAL A 193 7.24 11.44 2.49
N SER A 194 6.52 11.48 1.37
CA SER A 194 6.00 12.74 0.82
C SER A 194 5.03 13.42 1.77
N VAL A 195 4.17 12.66 2.45
CA VAL A 195 3.22 13.20 3.44
C VAL A 195 3.96 13.73 4.67
N VAL A 196 4.94 12.99 5.19
CA VAL A 196 5.78 13.43 6.31
C VAL A 196 6.51 14.73 5.97
N ARG A 197 7.20 14.78 4.82
CA ARG A 197 7.89 16.01 4.35
C ARG A 197 6.93 17.17 4.19
N HIS A 198 5.72 16.92 3.68
CA HIS A 198 4.69 17.97 3.58
C HIS A 198 4.28 18.49 4.95
N GLY A 199 4.06 17.61 5.94
CA GLY A 199 3.73 17.99 7.32
C GLY A 199 4.82 18.85 7.95
N LEU A 200 6.08 18.39 7.88
CA LEU A 200 7.25 19.11 8.42
C LEU A 200 7.39 20.52 7.84
N ASN A 201 7.24 20.66 6.51
CA ASN A 201 7.30 21.98 5.86
C ASN A 201 6.22 22.93 6.39
N ARG A 202 5.03 22.44 6.75
CA ARG A 202 3.97 23.28 7.31
C ARG A 202 4.21 23.64 8.78
N VAL A 203 4.78 22.72 9.56
CA VAL A 203 5.24 23.03 10.93
C VAL A 203 6.24 24.17 10.88
N GLN A 204 7.26 24.06 10.02
CA GLN A 204 8.28 25.10 9.87
C GLN A 204 7.66 26.46 9.48
N GLN A 205 6.74 26.48 8.50
CA GLN A 205 6.01 27.70 8.13
C GLN A 205 5.20 28.30 9.29
N SER A 206 4.61 27.46 10.14
CA SER A 206 3.82 27.92 11.28
C SER A 206 4.67 28.54 12.40
N LEU A 207 5.89 28.02 12.60
CA LEU A 207 6.85 28.55 13.56
C LEU A 207 7.40 29.91 13.11
N THR A 208 7.87 30.00 11.86
CA THR A 208 8.37 31.26 11.28
C THR A 208 7.30 32.36 11.30
N LYS A 209 6.02 32.02 11.08
CA LYS A 209 4.93 32.98 11.15
C LYS A 209 4.73 33.53 12.57
N LYS A 210 4.86 32.70 13.61
CA LYS A 210 4.73 33.14 15.01
C LYS A 210 5.85 34.10 15.39
N GLU A 211 7.10 33.76 15.06
CA GLU A 211 8.26 34.60 15.36
C GLU A 211 8.20 36.00 14.70
N GLY A 212 7.61 36.09 13.50
CA GLY A 212 7.41 37.38 12.82
C GLY A 212 6.18 38.18 13.28
N THR A 213 5.34 37.65 14.18
CA THR A 213 4.19 38.38 14.76
C THR A 213 4.50 38.93 16.16
N ASP A 214 5.57 38.45 16.79
CA ASP A 214 6.05 38.90 18.11
C ASP A 214 7.15 40.00 18.00
N GLN A 215 7.39 40.53 16.79
CA GLN A 215 8.20 41.73 16.51
C GLN A 215 7.30 42.90 16.10
#